data_AF-A0A150MB98-F1
#
_entry.id   AF-A0A150MB98-F1
#
_cell.length_a   1.000
_cell.length_b   1.000
_cell.length_c   1.000
_cell.angle_alpha   90.00
_cell.angle_beta   90.00
_cell.angle_gamma   90.00
#
_symmetry.space_group_name_H-M   'P 1'
#
loop_
_entity.id
_entity.type
_entity.pdbx_description
1 polymer ?
#
loop_
_entity_poly.entity_id
_entity_poly.type
_entity_poly.pdbx_seq_one_letter_code
_entity_poly.pdbx_strand_id
1 'polypeptide(L)'
;MLYVAQGFENDYLYSTSLKAIDVNWVSDRKPEAPFRCTAKFRYRQPDVGVEVRPLPDGKAEVVFDEPARAVTPGQAVVFYNGEECLGGGIIDEVFRNGEKLWYVG
;
A
#
# COMPACT_ATOMS: atom_id res chain seq x y z
N MET A 1 9.66 22.50 1.94
CA MET A 1 9.27 22.34 3.36
C MET A 1 9.56 20.90 3.74
N LEU A 2 10.19 20.65 4.90
CA LEU A 2 10.45 19.30 5.42
C LEU A 2 9.72 19.16 6.76
N TYR A 3 8.85 18.16 6.89
CA TYR A 3 8.13 17.87 8.13
C TYR A 3 8.93 16.87 8.97
N VAL A 4 9.12 17.17 10.26
CA VAL A 4 9.87 16.31 11.20
C VAL A 4 8.98 16.04 12.41
N ALA A 5 8.87 14.77 12.80
CA ALA A 5 8.08 14.33 13.95
C ALA A 5 8.99 13.61 14.96
N GLN A 6 8.75 13.84 16.25
CA GLN A 6 9.52 13.21 17.33
C GLN A 6 8.88 11.88 17.74
N GLY A 7 9.72 10.87 17.98
CA GLY A 7 9.29 9.53 18.39
C GLY A 7 9.18 8.55 17.22
N PHE A 8 9.66 7.32 17.41
CA PHE A 8 9.61 6.29 16.39
C PHE A 8 8.17 5.89 16.03
N GLU A 9 7.28 5.90 17.02
CA GLU A 9 5.87 5.54 16.93
C GLU A 9 4.95 6.74 16.71
N ASN A 10 5.49 7.85 16.19
CA ASN A 10 4.67 9.04 15.98
C ASN A 10 3.49 8.74 15.03
N ASP A 11 2.29 9.11 15.47
CA ASP A 11 1.02 8.96 14.76
C ASP A 11 1.03 9.45 13.30
N TYR A 12 1.80 10.50 13.00
CA TYR A 12 1.93 11.02 11.63
C TYR A 12 2.63 10.03 10.69
N LEU A 13 3.38 9.06 11.22
CA LEU A 13 4.07 8.06 10.39
C LEU A 13 3.15 6.91 9.96
N TYR A 14 1.92 6.83 10.47
CA TYR A 14 1.00 5.74 10.19
C TYR A 14 -0.06 6.13 9.16
N SER A 15 -0.41 5.15 8.32
CA SER A 15 -1.41 5.25 7.27
C SER A 15 -2.33 4.04 7.31
N THR A 16 -3.55 4.17 6.79
CA THR A 16 -4.58 3.12 6.80
C THR A 16 -4.90 2.59 5.42
N SER A 17 -4.54 3.34 4.37
CA SER A 17 -4.69 2.90 3.00
C SER A 17 -3.74 3.63 2.06
N LEU A 18 -3.58 3.09 0.86
CA LEU A 18 -2.86 3.72 -0.25
C LEU A 18 -3.61 3.54 -1.57
N LYS A 19 -3.25 4.35 -2.56
CA LYS A 19 -3.53 4.06 -3.97
C LYS A 19 -2.24 3.71 -4.69
N ALA A 20 -2.31 2.63 -5.45
CA ALA A 20 -1.24 2.18 -6.31
C ALA A 20 -1.58 2.45 -7.78
N ILE A 21 -0.57 2.81 -8.55
CA ILE A 21 -0.58 2.96 -10.01
C ILE A 21 0.36 1.94 -10.63
N ASP A 22 0.29 1.77 -11.94
CA ASP A 22 1.11 0.82 -12.71
C ASP A 22 1.09 -0.60 -12.10
N VAL A 23 -0.09 -1.00 -11.62
CA VAL A 23 -0.31 -2.30 -11.00
C VAL A 23 -0.29 -3.39 -12.07
N ASN A 24 0.66 -4.31 -11.91
CA ASN A 24 0.85 -5.48 -12.75
C ASN A 24 0.63 -6.76 -11.94
N TRP A 25 -0.02 -7.74 -12.55
CA TRP A 25 -0.31 -9.04 -11.94
C TRP A 25 0.55 -10.11 -12.59
N VAL A 26 1.04 -11.07 -11.79
CA VAL A 26 1.90 -12.17 -12.27
C VAL A 26 1.08 -13.19 -13.05
N SER A 27 -0.17 -13.43 -12.63
CA SER A 27 -1.08 -14.34 -13.35
C SER A 27 -1.81 -13.60 -14.48
N ASP A 28 -2.17 -14.34 -15.53
CA ASP A 28 -2.99 -13.83 -16.65
C ASP A 28 -4.40 -13.39 -16.22
N ARG A 29 -4.81 -13.70 -14.98
CA ARG A 29 -6.10 -13.31 -14.43
C ARG A 29 -5.94 -12.07 -13.55
N LYS A 30 -6.22 -10.91 -14.13
CA LYS A 30 -6.39 -9.67 -13.37
C LYS A 30 -7.58 -9.82 -12.40
N PRO A 31 -7.42 -9.50 -11.11
CA PRO A 31 -8.54 -9.47 -10.18
C PRO A 31 -9.55 -8.39 -10.61
N GLU A 32 -10.82 -8.75 -10.68
CA GLU A 32 -11.93 -7.83 -11.03
C GLU A 32 -12.75 -7.40 -9.81
N ALA A 33 -12.61 -8.12 -8.69
CA ALA A 33 -13.31 -7.86 -7.45
C ALA A 33 -12.32 -7.66 -6.30
N PRO A 34 -12.74 -7.00 -5.20
CA PRO A 34 -11.95 -6.91 -3.99
C PRO A 34 -11.54 -8.28 -3.46
N PHE A 35 -10.31 -8.38 -2.98
CA PHE A 35 -9.79 -9.62 -2.39
C PHE A 35 -8.81 -9.32 -1.26
N ARG A 36 -8.62 -10.29 -0.36
CA ARG A 36 -7.68 -10.20 0.76
C ARG A 36 -6.39 -10.92 0.45
N CYS A 37 -5.28 -10.32 0.85
CA CYS A 37 -3.93 -10.86 0.71
C CYS A 37 -3.00 -10.19 1.73
N THR A 38 -1.70 -10.45 1.64
CA THR A 38 -0.69 -9.65 2.33
C THR A 38 0.03 -8.73 1.36
N ALA A 39 0.59 -7.64 1.87
CA ALA A 39 1.40 -6.71 1.09
C ALA A 39 2.69 -6.31 1.80
N LYS A 40 3.74 -6.07 1.01
CA LYS A 40 4.97 -5.41 1.44
C LYS A 40 5.06 -4.03 0.82
N PHE A 41 5.20 -3.01 1.65
CA PHE A 41 5.44 -1.62 1.23
C PHE A 41 6.92 -1.26 1.21
N ARG A 42 7.76 -2.09 1.87
CA ARG A 42 9.22 -1.99 1.91
C ARG A 42 9.83 -3.39 1.94
N TYR A 43 11.00 -3.55 1.32
CA TYR A 43 11.65 -4.86 1.13
C TYR A 43 11.88 -5.65 2.43
N ARG A 44 12.25 -4.98 3.53
CA ARG A 44 12.54 -5.63 4.83
C ARG A 44 11.38 -5.58 5.83
N GLN A 45 10.22 -5.10 5.41
CA GLN A 45 9.05 -5.04 6.30
C GLN A 45 8.39 -6.42 6.36
N PRO A 46 7.86 -6.83 7.54
CA PRO A 46 6.91 -7.92 7.61
C PRO A 46 5.71 -7.69 6.69
N ASP A 47 5.08 -8.79 6.30
CA ASP A 47 3.84 -8.76 5.53
C ASP A 47 2.72 -8.08 6.32
N VAL A 48 1.99 -7.17 5.67
CA VAL A 48 0.83 -6.48 6.24
C VAL A 48 -0.44 -7.06 5.61
N GLY A 49 -1.42 -7.45 6.43
CA GLY A 49 -2.73 -7.88 5.93
C GLY A 49 -3.46 -6.72 5.24
N VAL A 50 -3.98 -6.97 4.04
CA VAL A 50 -4.66 -5.95 3.24
C VAL A 50 -5.87 -6.49 2.48
N GLU A 51 -6.82 -5.59 2.20
CA GLU A 51 -7.82 -5.75 1.16
C GLU A 51 -7.43 -4.91 -0.05
N VAL A 52 -7.23 -5.57 -1.19
CA VAL A 52 -6.95 -4.91 -2.46
C VAL A 52 -8.23 -4.78 -3.24
N ARG A 53 -8.54 -3.55 -3.67
CA ARG A 53 -9.67 -3.19 -4.51
C ARG A 53 -9.15 -2.74 -5.87
N PRO A 54 -9.21 -3.61 -6.89
CA PRO A 54 -8.79 -3.28 -8.24
C PRO A 54 -9.59 -2.09 -8.78
N LEU A 55 -8.90 -1.17 -9.45
CA LEU A 55 -9.49 -0.03 -10.13
C LEU A 55 -9.18 -0.10 -11.65
N PRO A 56 -9.86 0.70 -12.48
CA PRO A 56 -9.52 0.85 -13.89
C PRO A 56 -8.08 1.34 -14.09
N ASP A 57 -7.57 1.20 -15.32
CA ASP A 57 -6.30 1.79 -15.77
C ASP A 57 -5.05 1.37 -14.96
N GLY A 58 -5.01 0.11 -14.52
CA GLY A 58 -3.86 -0.42 -13.79
C GLY A 58 -3.70 0.19 -12.39
N LYS A 59 -4.79 0.66 -11.78
CA LYS A 59 -4.78 1.21 -10.43
C LYS A 59 -5.36 0.23 -9.43
N ALA A 60 -5.06 0.44 -8.15
CA ALA A 60 -5.72 -0.27 -7.06
C ALA A 60 -5.79 0.63 -5.82
N GLU A 61 -6.88 0.52 -5.07
CA GLU A 61 -6.93 0.96 -3.67
C GLU A 61 -6.52 -0.22 -2.79
N VAL A 62 -5.66 0.03 -1.80
CA VAL A 62 -5.18 -0.99 -0.86
C VAL A 62 -5.50 -0.51 0.54
N VAL A 63 -6.38 -1.23 1.23
CA VAL A 63 -6.81 -0.92 2.60
C VAL A 63 -6.10 -1.88 3.54
N PHE A 64 -5.49 -1.35 4.61
CA PHE A 64 -4.72 -2.17 5.54
C PHE A 64 -5.61 -2.65 6.68
N ASP A 65 -5.40 -3.90 7.11
CA ASP A 65 -6.12 -4.44 8.27
C ASP A 65 -5.73 -3.70 9.56
N GLU A 66 -4.45 -3.30 9.66
CA GLU A 66 -3.90 -2.48 10.74
C GLU A 66 -3.10 -1.30 10.17
N PRO A 67 -3.02 -0.16 10.87
CA PRO A 67 -2.25 0.99 10.40
C PRO A 67 -0.78 0.64 10.13
N ALA A 68 -0.32 0.92 8.91
CA ALA A 68 1.05 0.65 8.48
C ALA A 68 1.91 1.90 8.59
N ARG A 69 3.11 1.72 9.14
CA ARG A 69 4.09 2.78 9.33
C ARG A 69 4.91 3.02 8.08
N ALA A 70 5.20 4.30 7.81
CA ALA A 70 6.18 4.77 6.83
C ALA A 70 5.93 4.26 5.40
N VAL A 71 4.66 4.16 4.99
CA VAL A 71 4.26 4.00 3.60
C VAL A 71 4.57 5.30 2.85
N THR A 72 5.28 5.23 1.72
CA THR A 72 5.83 6.42 1.06
C THR A 72 5.54 6.36 -0.45
N PRO A 73 4.98 7.45 -1.04
CA PRO A 73 4.85 7.56 -2.49
C PRO A 73 6.16 7.33 -3.24
N GLY A 74 6.08 6.74 -4.43
CA GLY A 74 7.22 6.35 -5.26
C GLY A 74 7.87 5.02 -4.88
N GLN A 75 7.52 4.41 -3.74
CA GLN A 75 7.95 3.05 -3.41
C GLN A 75 7.02 2.00 -4.05
N ALA A 76 7.50 0.76 -4.11
CA ALA A 76 6.70 -0.36 -4.60
C ALA A 76 5.78 -0.89 -3.50
N VAL A 77 4.57 -1.29 -3.90
CA VAL A 77 3.72 -2.21 -3.15
C VAL A 77 3.71 -3.56 -3.86
N VAL A 78 3.93 -4.65 -3.12
CA VAL A 78 3.94 -6.01 -3.68
C VAL A 78 2.95 -6.86 -2.90
N PHE A 79 2.08 -7.57 -3.61
CA PHE A 79 0.99 -8.38 -3.08
C PHE A 79 1.37 -9.86 -3.03
N TYR A 80 1.05 -10.54 -1.92
CA TYR A 80 1.37 -11.94 -1.69
C TYR A 80 0.17 -12.74 -1.17
N ASN A 81 0.09 -14.01 -1.55
CA ASN A 81 -0.80 -15.00 -0.95
C ASN A 81 0.05 -16.14 -0.37
N GLY A 82 0.41 -16.02 0.92
CA GLY A 82 1.44 -16.89 1.50
C GLY A 82 2.80 -16.63 0.84
N GLU A 83 3.36 -17.64 0.17
CA GLU A 83 4.64 -17.54 -0.55
C GLU A 83 4.49 -17.10 -2.02
N GLU A 84 3.25 -17.06 -2.53
CA GLU A 84 2.98 -16.70 -3.92
C GLU A 84 2.96 -15.17 -4.11
N CYS A 85 3.78 -14.66 -5.04
CA CYS A 85 3.73 -13.27 -5.46
C CYS A 85 2.59 -13.08 -6.48
N LEU A 86 1.59 -12.30 -6.10
CA LEU A 86 0.42 -12.03 -6.95
C LEU A 86 0.70 -10.93 -7.98
N GLY A 87 1.53 -9.96 -7.62
CA GLY A 87 1.77 -8.76 -8.41
C GLY A 87 2.25 -7.57 -7.57
N GLY A 88 2.24 -6.39 -8.17
CA GLY A 88 2.62 -5.16 -7.49
C GLY A 88 2.49 -3.93 -8.35
N GLY A 89 2.75 -2.77 -7.77
CA GLY A 89 2.69 -1.47 -8.44
C GLY A 89 3.46 -0.41 -7.67
N ILE A 90 3.28 0.85 -8.05
CA ILE A 90 3.92 1.99 -7.42
C ILE A 90 2.91 2.70 -6.53
N ILE A 91 3.30 3.00 -5.29
CA ILE A 91 2.51 3.77 -4.34
C ILE A 91 2.47 5.22 -4.84
N ASP A 92 1.27 5.75 -5.11
CA ASP A 92 1.07 7.12 -5.63
C ASP A 92 0.53 8.04 -4.54
N GLU A 93 -0.49 7.59 -3.81
CA GLU A 93 -1.13 8.36 -2.74
C GLU A 93 -1.25 7.52 -1.47
N VAL A 94 -1.08 8.15 -0.31
CA VAL A 94 -1.19 7.51 1.01
C VAL A 94 -2.24 8.24 1.83
N PHE A 95 -3.04 7.51 2.60
CA PHE A 95 -4.17 8.05 3.35
C PHE A 95 -4.18 7.57 4.80
N ARG A 96 -4.77 8.37 5.68
CA ARG A 96 -5.16 7.98 7.04
C ARG A 96 -6.63 8.34 7.24
N ASN A 97 -7.46 7.35 7.58
CA ASN A 97 -8.89 7.54 7.83
C ASN A 97 -9.63 8.27 6.68
N GLY A 98 -9.23 8.02 5.43
CA GLY A 98 -9.81 8.66 4.25
C GLY A 98 -9.21 10.02 3.86
N GLU A 99 -8.34 10.59 4.69
CA GLU A 99 -7.65 11.85 4.39
C GLU A 99 -6.28 11.59 3.75
N LYS A 100 -5.99 12.28 2.65
CA LYS A 100 -4.70 12.18 1.95
C LYS A 100 -3.59 12.79 2.80
N LEU A 101 -2.49 12.06 2.95
CA LEU A 101 -1.30 12.52 3.65
C LEU A 101 -0.37 13.25 2.67
N TRP A 102 -0.21 14.57 2.85
CA TRP A 102 0.60 15.42 1.97
C TRP A 102 2.07 15.57 2.40
N TYR A 103 2.41 15.03 3.57
CA TYR A 103 3.71 15.20 4.22
C TYR A 103 4.55 13.91 4.22
N VAL A 104 4.06 12.84 3.58
CA VAL A 104 4.77 11.58 3.40
C VAL A 104 5.35 11.55 1.98
N GLY A 105 6.67 11.63 1.84
CA GLY A 105 7.37 11.75 0.56
C GLY A 105 8.53 12.74 0.61
#